data_AF-A0A4S4KNL4-F1
#
_entry.id   AF-A0A4S4KNL4-F1
#
_cell.length_a   1.000
_cell.length_b   1.000
_cell.length_c   1.000
_cell.angle_alpha   90.00
_cell.angle_beta   90.00
_cell.angle_gamma   90.00
#
_symmetry.space_group_name_H-M   'P 1'
#
loop_
_entity.id
_entity.type
_entity.pdbx_description
1 polymer ?
#
loop_
_entity_poly.entity_id
_entity_poly.type
_entity_poly.pdbx_seq_one_letter_code
_entity_poly.pdbx_strand_id
1 'polypeptide(L)'
;MPKAPRYNLAPQAPPGTQSSRHASPSATSNAPSRIIHRTDGMLKSNHKNETVHPYVKQDVEAAKQIPFYAWTEGALNLTKGDIDAWASAIDELNWFQDPIIEDALTEFAVHSNREVHRYIPFVTIANRILELAKGTLPDVPHSYPIDDIQFVKNDPTFLLRIPEHGELAAFRRPDILVLRGVHAPLVGGARSPGVAWSDVLAFAEFKRCRKNLRDLLAAVRSGSLPPVIESRDATPELSDLEPPPEPTLPPRSLRPRPSYIDPDCEMEEDDSQSSAEDSEDNDSSNQSSYRPGAKPALRNFLQIAATGDSAMDIKRAPAIQAGGYALETAACTYGTRLFVHGIVIEDDDFAFWYYDASGYLRTKHTLSLFTDFSRLAAVLVGFARGDASQWGALPPVISPPSSGAYPDHFPPKSLADHSFDMTRPRRKGVVRVTLKAPIFAQYGLVGRRTFLYKIETNSVIADTPLVVKISYQVVGRKPEHDVLAIANKARVGHLPEVHMWSDLWKLSDGVRQIFYERSKEMSKDETNIATYEDRVLRALVYTEYLPLNTLFSDPDNLKLIPVMATQMLDCLHDLRYKAKILHRNISCNNIMYEMRRGRPYFILIDFDFAAILDAKRKGRS
;
A
#
# COMPACT_ATOMS: atom_id res chain seq x y z
N MET A 1 -60.55 -59.04 6.09
CA MET A 1 -60.07 -59.41 7.44
C MET A 1 -58.69 -60.05 7.30
N PRO A 2 -57.87 -60.19 8.37
CA PRO A 2 -57.71 -59.36 9.59
C PRO A 2 -56.42 -58.49 9.48
N LYS A 3 -56.13 -57.42 10.24
CA LYS A 3 -56.21 -57.07 11.68
C LYS A 3 -55.21 -57.78 12.63
N ALA A 4 -54.01 -57.18 12.74
CA ALA A 4 -53.19 -56.88 13.94
C ALA A 4 -52.85 -57.98 14.99
N PRO A 5 -51.71 -57.83 15.70
CA PRO A 5 -51.73 -57.01 16.93
C PRO A 5 -50.58 -55.98 17.06
N ARG A 6 -50.67 -55.11 18.07
CA ARG A 6 -49.59 -54.24 18.59
C ARG A 6 -49.11 -54.78 19.94
N TYR A 7 -47.89 -54.44 20.37
CA TYR A 7 -47.63 -54.00 21.74
C TYR A 7 -46.51 -52.95 21.76
N ASN A 8 -46.62 -51.99 22.69
CA ASN A 8 -45.58 -51.01 23.01
C ASN A 8 -44.83 -51.47 24.28
N LEU A 9 -43.59 -51.02 24.48
CA LEU A 9 -43.10 -50.52 25.78
C LEU A 9 -41.72 -49.83 25.61
N ALA A 10 -41.42 -48.91 26.52
CA ALA A 10 -40.16 -48.20 26.74
C ALA A 10 -40.06 -47.94 28.27
N PRO A 11 -39.04 -47.24 28.81
CA PRO A 11 -37.70 -46.90 28.31
C PRO A 11 -36.59 -47.46 29.25
N GLN A 12 -35.31 -47.16 29.01
CA GLN A 12 -34.30 -46.75 30.05
C GLN A 12 -32.89 -46.50 29.44
N ALA A 13 -31.99 -45.94 30.26
CA ALA A 13 -30.59 -45.62 29.95
C ALA A 13 -29.73 -45.82 31.24
N PRO A 14 -28.51 -45.27 31.31
CA PRO A 14 -27.23 -45.81 30.82
C PRO A 14 -26.51 -46.66 31.91
N PRO A 15 -25.27 -47.12 31.68
CA PRO A 15 -24.11 -46.35 32.19
C PRO A 15 -22.87 -46.42 31.27
N GLY A 16 -21.76 -45.78 31.67
CA GLY A 16 -20.46 -45.92 31.00
C GLY A 16 -19.28 -45.85 31.98
N THR A 17 -18.17 -46.53 31.65
CA THR A 17 -16.99 -46.60 32.53
C THR A 17 -15.66 -46.74 31.76
N GLN A 18 -14.79 -45.73 31.94
CA GLN A 18 -13.33 -45.78 32.08
C GLN A 18 -12.45 -46.72 31.20
N SER A 19 -11.81 -46.08 30.21
CA SER A 19 -10.42 -46.24 29.72
C SER A 19 -9.47 -47.25 30.42
N SER A 20 -8.76 -48.06 29.62
CA SER A 20 -7.28 -48.15 29.68
C SER A 20 -6.62 -48.51 28.32
N ARG A 21 -5.28 -48.49 28.28
CA ARG A 21 -4.37 -48.45 27.09
C ARG A 21 -4.16 -49.88 26.49
N HIS A 22 -3.55 -50.13 25.31
CA HIS A 22 -2.50 -49.48 24.49
C HIS A 22 -2.59 -49.89 22.98
N ALA A 23 -1.98 -49.09 22.07
CA ALA A 23 -1.32 -49.41 20.77
C ALA A 23 -1.89 -50.51 19.82
N SER A 24 -1.94 -50.43 18.48
CA SER A 24 -1.53 -49.49 17.40
C SER A 24 -2.15 -50.02 16.07
N PRO A 25 -1.99 -49.44 14.85
CA PRO A 25 -1.26 -48.23 14.43
C PRO A 25 -2.14 -47.17 13.72
N SER A 26 -1.53 -46.02 13.38
CA SER A 26 -2.18 -44.90 12.67
C SER A 26 -2.13 -45.03 11.15
N ALA A 27 -3.28 -44.88 10.48
CA ALA A 27 -3.32 -44.62 9.04
C ALA A 27 -3.11 -43.12 8.73
N THR A 28 -2.14 -42.79 7.88
CA THR A 28 -1.82 -41.41 7.49
C THR A 28 -2.72 -40.91 6.37
N SER A 29 -3.49 -39.84 6.63
CA SER A 29 -4.19 -39.08 5.59
C SER A 29 -3.25 -38.02 4.99
N ASN A 30 -3.14 -38.01 3.66
CA ASN A 30 -2.26 -37.07 2.95
C ASN A 30 -2.87 -35.66 2.93
N ALA A 31 -2.37 -34.77 3.79
CA ALA A 31 -2.54 -33.33 3.65
C ALA A 31 -1.48 -32.76 2.70
N PRO A 32 -1.80 -31.77 1.84
CA PRO A 32 -0.81 -31.13 0.97
C PRO A 32 0.24 -30.38 1.79
N SER A 33 1.51 -30.54 1.44
CA SER A 33 2.66 -29.98 2.16
C SER A 33 2.73 -28.46 2.03
N ARG A 34 2.48 -27.74 3.13
CA ARG A 34 2.91 -26.35 3.27
C ARG A 34 4.43 -26.30 3.21
N ILE A 35 4.98 -25.65 2.18
CA ILE A 35 6.41 -25.32 2.12
C ILE A 35 6.67 -24.22 3.15
N ILE A 36 7.26 -24.60 4.28
CA ILE A 36 7.76 -23.67 5.29
C ILE A 36 9.23 -23.39 4.98
N HIS A 37 9.55 -22.17 4.56
CA HIS A 37 10.95 -21.74 4.46
C HIS A 37 11.57 -21.69 5.86
N ARG A 38 12.56 -22.56 6.13
CA ARG A 38 13.38 -22.46 7.35
C ARG A 38 14.39 -21.33 7.20
N THR A 39 14.44 -20.45 8.19
CA THR A 39 15.37 -19.32 8.28
C THR A 39 16.40 -19.54 9.39
N ASP A 40 17.03 -20.72 9.40
CA ASP A 40 18.13 -21.03 10.32
C ASP A 40 19.43 -20.39 9.78
N GLY A 41 19.72 -19.18 10.27
CA GLY A 41 20.84 -18.37 9.79
C GLY A 41 20.96 -16.99 10.46
N MET A 42 20.59 -16.88 11.73
CA MET A 42 20.56 -15.59 12.46
C MET A 42 21.96 -15.05 12.79
N LEU A 43 22.55 -14.30 11.85
CA LEU A 43 23.54 -13.28 12.18
C LEU A 43 22.83 -12.11 12.87
N LYS A 44 23.21 -11.81 14.12
CA LYS A 44 22.71 -10.67 14.90
C LYS A 44 23.35 -9.36 14.42
N SER A 45 22.91 -8.82 13.28
CA SER A 45 23.28 -7.47 12.83
C SER A 45 22.57 -6.40 13.68
N ASN A 46 23.23 -5.26 13.89
CA ASN A 46 22.85 -4.32 14.96
C ASN A 46 21.69 -3.38 14.53
N HIS A 47 20.65 -3.25 15.36
CA HIS A 47 19.32 -2.81 14.90
C HIS A 47 19.07 -1.29 14.99
N LYS A 48 19.40 -0.51 13.95
CA LYS A 48 19.03 0.94 13.88
C LYS A 48 18.64 1.45 12.47
N ASN A 49 17.45 2.06 12.41
CA ASN A 49 17.08 3.26 11.63
C ASN A 49 16.83 3.28 10.09
N GLU A 50 17.06 2.25 9.27
CA GLU A 50 17.00 2.43 7.79
C GLU A 50 15.91 1.68 6.98
N THR A 51 15.05 0.87 7.61
CA THR A 51 14.06 0.04 6.88
C THR A 51 12.77 0.81 6.51
N VAL A 52 12.84 1.72 5.53
CA VAL A 52 11.68 2.21 4.78
C VAL A 52 11.99 2.09 3.29
N HIS A 53 11.06 1.58 2.49
CA HIS A 53 11.32 1.28 1.08
C HIS A 53 11.74 2.56 0.32
N PRO A 54 12.87 2.58 -0.44
CA PRO A 54 13.47 3.83 -0.93
C PRO A 54 12.56 4.75 -1.75
N TYR A 55 11.60 4.21 -2.50
CA TYR A 55 10.61 5.02 -3.23
C TYR A 55 9.72 5.87 -2.32
N VAL A 56 9.45 5.47 -1.07
CA VAL A 56 8.65 6.28 -0.13
C VAL A 56 9.27 7.65 0.11
N LYS A 57 10.61 7.75 0.15
CA LYS A 57 11.28 9.07 0.24
C LYS A 57 10.98 9.93 -0.98
N GLN A 58 11.06 9.35 -2.19
CA GLN A 58 10.77 10.03 -3.45
C GLN A 58 9.28 10.41 -3.57
N ASP A 59 8.37 9.54 -3.10
CA ASP A 59 6.93 9.79 -3.09
C ASP A 59 6.54 10.91 -2.09
N VAL A 60 7.23 10.99 -0.93
CA VAL A 60 7.08 12.09 0.04
C VAL A 60 7.67 13.40 -0.51
N GLU A 61 8.82 13.37 -1.16
CA GLU A 61 9.42 14.52 -1.84
C GLU A 61 8.55 15.02 -3.01
N ALA A 62 7.79 14.11 -3.64
CA ALA A 62 6.83 14.40 -4.71
C ALA A 62 5.38 14.61 -4.20
N ALA A 63 5.15 14.69 -2.89
CA ALA A 63 3.80 14.83 -2.32
C ALA A 63 3.19 16.22 -2.58
N LYS A 64 1.95 16.27 -3.06
CA LYS A 64 1.24 17.55 -3.28
C LYS A 64 0.63 18.07 -1.98
N GLN A 65 0.78 19.37 -1.76
CA GLN A 65 0.10 20.12 -0.71
C GLN A 65 -1.18 20.72 -1.29
N ILE A 66 -2.33 20.45 -0.68
CA ILE A 66 -3.64 20.94 -1.14
C ILE A 66 -4.34 21.79 -0.08
N PRO A 67 -5.24 22.71 -0.46
CA PRO A 67 -6.08 23.45 0.48
C PRO A 67 -6.85 22.54 1.44
N PHE A 68 -7.07 22.98 2.67
CA PHE A 68 -7.66 22.15 3.73
C PHE A 68 -9.07 21.64 3.39
N TYR A 69 -9.97 22.52 2.95
CA TYR A 69 -11.34 22.11 2.58
C TYR A 69 -11.39 21.26 1.30
N ALA A 70 -10.44 21.44 0.37
CA ALA A 70 -10.26 20.51 -0.76
C ALA A 70 -9.80 19.12 -0.28
N TRP A 71 -9.07 19.03 0.84
CA TRP A 71 -8.76 17.75 1.47
C TRP A 71 -10.01 17.14 2.13
N THR A 72 -10.80 17.88 2.92
CA THR A 72 -11.99 17.32 3.59
C THR A 72 -13.06 16.87 2.59
N GLU A 73 -13.28 17.62 1.51
CA GLU A 73 -14.32 17.30 0.53
C GLU A 73 -13.96 16.04 -0.27
N GLY A 74 -12.69 15.85 -0.65
CA GLY A 74 -12.26 14.62 -1.32
C GLY A 74 -12.07 13.43 -0.37
N ALA A 75 -11.42 13.63 0.79
CA ALA A 75 -11.02 12.53 1.68
C ALA A 75 -12.16 12.01 2.57
N LEU A 76 -13.09 12.89 2.97
CA LEU A 76 -14.17 12.59 3.92
C LEU A 76 -15.57 12.82 3.34
N ASN A 77 -15.69 13.36 2.12
CA ASN A 77 -16.97 13.80 1.53
C ASN A 77 -17.66 14.87 2.40
N LEU A 78 -16.88 15.84 2.92
CA LEU A 78 -17.36 16.96 3.74
C LEU A 78 -16.86 18.30 3.18
N THR A 79 -17.80 19.15 2.79
CA THR A 79 -17.54 20.50 2.26
C THR A 79 -17.05 21.45 3.36
N LYS A 80 -16.63 22.66 2.96
CA LYS A 80 -16.36 23.75 3.91
C LYS A 80 -17.58 24.03 4.82
N GLY A 81 -18.79 24.01 4.27
CA GLY A 81 -20.01 24.29 5.02
C GLY A 81 -20.24 23.29 6.15
N ASP A 82 -20.04 21.99 5.88
CA ASP A 82 -20.23 20.93 6.86
C ASP A 82 -19.20 21.04 8.01
N ILE A 83 -17.93 21.25 7.67
CA ILE A 83 -16.83 21.37 8.64
C ILE A 83 -16.96 22.63 9.51
N ASP A 84 -17.24 23.79 8.91
CA ASP A 84 -17.40 25.03 9.68
C ASP A 84 -18.70 25.01 10.53
N ALA A 85 -19.80 24.44 10.04
CA ALA A 85 -21.04 24.29 10.83
C ALA A 85 -20.88 23.33 12.02
N TRP A 86 -20.17 22.21 11.84
CA TRP A 86 -19.80 21.33 12.95
C TRP A 86 -18.85 22.01 13.92
N ALA A 87 -17.85 22.77 13.45
CA ALA A 87 -16.96 23.51 14.33
C ALA A 87 -17.73 24.51 15.21
N SER A 88 -18.62 25.32 14.63
CA SER A 88 -19.47 26.24 15.41
C SER A 88 -20.38 25.52 16.41
N ALA A 89 -20.98 24.39 16.05
CA ALA A 89 -21.77 23.59 16.98
C ALA A 89 -20.93 23.00 18.13
N ILE A 90 -19.68 22.61 17.87
CA ILE A 90 -18.74 22.10 18.89
C ILE A 90 -18.29 23.22 19.84
N ASP A 91 -18.11 24.45 19.34
CA ASP A 91 -17.86 25.65 20.14
C ASP A 91 -19.07 26.02 21.01
N GLU A 92 -20.28 26.06 20.43
CA GLU A 92 -21.53 26.31 21.17
C GLU A 92 -21.80 25.27 22.27
N LEU A 93 -21.50 23.99 21.99
CA LEU A 93 -21.59 22.91 22.97
C LEU A 93 -20.41 22.86 23.97
N ASN A 94 -19.44 23.78 23.87
CA ASN A 94 -18.31 23.94 24.80
C ASN A 94 -17.49 22.63 25.02
N TRP A 95 -17.23 21.85 23.96
CA TRP A 95 -16.52 20.57 24.10
C TRP A 95 -15.06 20.70 24.56
N PHE A 96 -14.44 21.86 24.39
CA PHE A 96 -13.11 22.14 24.94
C PHE A 96 -13.10 22.13 26.49
N GLN A 97 -14.28 22.28 27.09
CA GLN A 97 -14.57 22.26 28.52
C GLN A 97 -15.38 21.01 28.95
N ASP A 98 -15.54 20.00 28.07
CA ASP A 98 -16.00 18.67 28.51
C ASP A 98 -14.95 18.09 29.47
N PRO A 99 -15.29 17.64 30.70
CA PRO A 99 -14.28 17.30 31.70
C PRO A 99 -13.26 16.24 31.25
N ILE A 100 -13.68 15.26 30.44
CA ILE A 100 -12.80 14.20 29.94
C ILE A 100 -11.82 14.76 28.88
N ILE A 101 -12.27 15.72 28.07
CA ILE A 101 -11.43 16.43 27.10
C ILE A 101 -10.52 17.43 27.84
N GLU A 102 -11.01 18.18 28.82
CA GLU A 102 -10.24 19.20 29.52
C GLU A 102 -9.07 18.61 30.34
N ASP A 103 -9.32 17.52 31.07
CA ASP A 103 -8.28 16.79 31.80
C ASP A 103 -7.24 16.22 30.82
N ALA A 104 -7.67 15.57 29.73
CA ALA A 104 -6.76 14.98 28.76
C ALA A 104 -5.95 16.04 27.98
N LEU A 105 -6.51 17.20 27.63
CA LEU A 105 -5.76 18.33 27.06
C LEU A 105 -4.67 18.80 28.05
N THR A 106 -5.00 18.84 29.35
CA THR A 106 -4.05 19.19 30.42
C THR A 106 -2.92 18.14 30.52
N GLU A 107 -3.24 16.85 30.49
CA GLU A 107 -2.22 15.79 30.50
C GLU A 107 -1.31 15.84 29.28
N PHE A 108 -1.88 16.04 28.07
CA PHE A 108 -1.17 16.13 26.80
C PHE A 108 -0.12 17.26 26.80
N ALA A 109 -0.47 18.41 27.38
CA ALA A 109 0.45 19.51 27.58
C ALA A 109 1.52 19.20 28.65
N VAL A 110 1.08 18.81 29.86
CA VAL A 110 1.94 18.77 31.07
C VAL A 110 2.90 17.59 31.11
N HIS A 111 2.46 16.37 30.76
CA HIS A 111 3.28 15.16 30.97
C HIS A 111 4.35 14.92 29.88
N SER A 112 4.52 15.85 28.95
CA SER A 112 5.20 15.67 27.64
C SER A 112 6.75 15.56 27.67
N ASN A 113 7.34 15.16 28.80
CA ASN A 113 8.76 14.83 28.94
C ASN A 113 9.26 13.77 27.94
N ARG A 114 8.36 12.89 27.45
CA ARG A 114 8.58 12.00 26.30
C ARG A 114 7.36 12.02 25.37
N GLU A 115 7.60 11.78 24.08
CA GLU A 115 6.61 11.71 22.99
C GLU A 115 5.44 10.77 23.36
N VAL A 116 5.78 9.55 23.79
CA VAL A 116 4.86 8.47 24.21
C VAL A 116 3.85 8.83 25.31
N HIS A 117 4.12 9.85 26.14
CA HIS A 117 3.17 10.26 27.18
C HIS A 117 1.95 10.99 26.61
N ARG A 118 1.99 11.48 25.36
CA ARG A 118 0.86 12.15 24.71
C ARG A 118 -0.15 11.18 24.07
N TYR A 119 0.21 9.90 23.92
CA TYR A 119 -0.57 8.97 23.12
C TYR A 119 -1.91 8.59 23.79
N ILE A 120 -1.90 8.35 25.11
CA ILE A 120 -3.14 8.08 25.87
C ILE A 120 -4.03 9.33 25.93
N PRO A 121 -3.55 10.53 26.32
CA PRO A 121 -4.36 11.74 26.31
C PRO A 121 -5.05 12.02 24.95
N PHE A 122 -4.33 11.88 23.83
CA PHE A 122 -4.96 12.03 22.52
C PHE A 122 -5.99 10.94 22.20
N VAL A 123 -5.72 9.67 22.54
CA VAL A 123 -6.71 8.59 22.41
C VAL A 123 -7.99 8.90 23.19
N THR A 124 -7.86 9.44 24.41
CA THR A 124 -8.99 9.88 25.24
C THR A 124 -9.78 10.98 24.55
N ILE A 125 -9.12 12.07 24.12
CA ILE A 125 -9.76 13.20 23.43
C ILE A 125 -10.48 12.73 22.16
N ALA A 126 -9.79 11.98 21.29
CA ALA A 126 -10.33 11.54 20.01
C ALA A 126 -11.56 10.63 20.19
N ASN A 127 -11.49 9.62 21.06
CA ASN A 127 -12.63 8.74 21.31
C ASN A 127 -13.79 9.46 22.02
N ARG A 128 -13.53 10.43 22.90
CA ARG A 128 -14.56 11.27 23.54
C ARG A 128 -15.27 12.18 22.53
N ILE A 129 -14.55 12.74 21.56
CA ILE A 129 -15.13 13.47 20.42
C ILE A 129 -16.05 12.55 19.59
N LEU A 130 -15.63 11.30 19.32
CA LEU A 130 -16.47 10.32 18.60
C LEU A 130 -17.70 9.87 19.40
N GLU A 131 -17.65 9.91 20.73
CA GLU A 131 -18.80 9.65 21.61
C GLU A 131 -19.77 10.83 21.60
N LEU A 132 -19.28 12.04 21.93
CA LEU A 132 -20.07 13.26 22.09
C LEU A 132 -20.89 13.62 20.84
N ALA A 133 -20.35 13.40 19.64
CA ALA A 133 -21.00 13.79 18.39
C ALA A 133 -22.29 13.02 18.05
N LYS A 134 -22.48 11.81 18.61
CA LYS A 134 -23.57 10.89 18.24
C LYS A 134 -24.95 11.48 18.59
N GLY A 135 -25.63 12.05 17.60
CA GLY A 135 -26.94 12.68 17.75
C GLY A 135 -26.93 14.11 18.31
N THR A 136 -25.75 14.74 18.46
CA THR A 136 -25.63 16.12 18.97
C THR A 136 -25.25 17.13 17.88
N LEU A 137 -24.49 16.72 16.86
CA LEU A 137 -24.11 17.58 15.74
C LEU A 137 -25.09 17.46 14.56
N PRO A 138 -25.27 18.53 13.75
CA PRO A 138 -26.09 18.50 12.55
C PRO A 138 -25.74 17.32 11.63
N ASP A 139 -26.76 16.57 11.20
CA ASP A 139 -26.63 15.40 10.30
C ASP A 139 -25.64 14.31 10.76
N VAL A 140 -25.35 14.24 12.07
CA VAL A 140 -24.62 13.14 12.72
C VAL A 140 -25.62 12.21 13.43
N PRO A 141 -25.91 11.02 12.90
CA PRO A 141 -26.81 10.06 13.54
C PRO A 141 -26.24 9.52 14.86
N HIS A 142 -27.13 8.97 15.70
CA HIS A 142 -26.78 8.29 16.95
C HIS A 142 -25.86 7.05 16.76
N SER A 143 -25.74 6.54 15.53
CA SER A 143 -24.88 5.43 15.13
C SER A 143 -24.21 5.74 13.79
N TYR A 144 -22.87 5.67 13.74
CA TYR A 144 -22.10 5.87 12.51
C TYR A 144 -22.30 4.75 11.48
N PRO A 145 -21.99 4.96 10.18
CA PRO A 145 -21.98 3.90 9.17
C PRO A 145 -21.02 2.74 9.50
N ILE A 146 -19.99 3.02 10.30
CA ILE A 146 -19.12 2.04 10.95
C ILE A 146 -19.09 2.43 12.43
N ASP A 147 -19.93 1.77 13.22
CA ASP A 147 -20.41 2.22 14.54
C ASP A 147 -19.37 2.16 15.68
N ASP A 148 -18.38 1.28 15.53
CA ASP A 148 -17.39 0.90 16.55
C ASP A 148 -15.98 1.48 16.38
N ILE A 149 -15.77 2.43 15.45
CA ILE A 149 -14.43 2.99 15.15
C ILE A 149 -13.78 3.55 16.43
N GLN A 150 -12.53 3.16 16.68
CA GLN A 150 -11.76 3.57 17.86
C GLN A 150 -10.31 3.92 17.51
N PHE A 151 -9.80 4.97 18.16
CA PHE A 151 -8.37 5.29 18.24
C PHE A 151 -7.72 4.47 19.37
N VAL A 152 -6.54 3.88 19.12
CA VAL A 152 -5.81 3.04 20.10
C VAL A 152 -4.29 3.27 20.07
N LYS A 153 -3.65 3.26 21.24
CA LYS A 153 -2.19 3.42 21.41
C LYS A 153 -1.44 2.14 21.02
N ASN A 154 -0.54 2.21 20.03
CA ASN A 154 0.27 1.09 19.56
C ASN A 154 1.73 1.13 20.11
N ASP A 155 1.85 1.47 21.39
CA ASP A 155 3.08 1.37 22.17
C ASP A 155 2.82 0.58 23.48
N PRO A 156 3.63 -0.47 23.79
CA PRO A 156 4.60 -1.10 22.91
C PRO A 156 3.92 -1.64 21.63
N THR A 157 4.67 -1.95 20.59
CA THR A 157 4.09 -2.29 19.28
C THR A 157 3.30 -3.61 19.29
N PHE A 158 2.04 -3.56 18.86
CA PHE A 158 1.14 -4.72 18.67
C PHE A 158 0.86 -5.06 17.21
N LEU A 159 1.30 -4.22 16.25
CA LEU A 159 1.19 -4.49 14.81
C LEU A 159 2.15 -5.60 14.35
N LEU A 160 1.58 -6.67 13.79
CA LEU A 160 2.30 -7.80 13.23
C LEU A 160 3.22 -7.40 12.06
N ARG A 161 4.27 -8.19 11.83
CA ARG A 161 5.05 -8.15 10.58
C ARG A 161 4.41 -9.08 9.57
N ILE A 162 4.31 -8.62 8.32
CA ILE A 162 3.87 -9.41 7.18
C ILE A 162 5.07 -10.30 6.79
N PRO A 163 5.03 -11.63 6.99
CA PRO A 163 6.20 -12.48 6.79
C PRO A 163 6.76 -12.42 5.38
N GLU A 164 5.88 -12.23 4.38
CA GLU A 164 6.18 -12.13 2.96
C GLU A 164 7.04 -10.89 2.60
N HIS A 165 7.05 -9.86 3.45
CA HIS A 165 7.83 -8.63 3.23
C HIS A 165 9.26 -8.70 3.81
N GLY A 166 9.54 -9.67 4.70
CA GLY A 166 10.89 -9.92 5.22
C GLY A 166 11.61 -8.68 5.78
N GLU A 167 12.82 -8.43 5.27
CA GLU A 167 13.66 -7.26 5.65
C GLU A 167 13.12 -5.92 5.11
N LEU A 168 12.20 -5.92 4.14
CA LEU A 168 11.62 -4.71 3.55
C LEU A 168 10.48 -4.12 4.38
N ALA A 169 9.92 -4.88 5.33
CA ALA A 169 8.85 -4.46 6.23
C ALA A 169 9.30 -3.30 7.14
N ALA A 170 8.41 -2.34 7.41
CA ALA A 170 8.76 -1.16 8.19
C ALA A 170 9.07 -1.51 9.67
N PHE A 171 10.30 -1.29 10.14
CA PHE A 171 10.66 -1.71 11.51
C PHE A 171 9.96 -0.88 12.60
N ARG A 172 9.80 0.44 12.43
CA ARG A 172 8.87 1.26 13.26
C ARG A 172 7.43 0.95 12.83
N ARG A 173 6.49 1.08 13.76
CA ARG A 173 5.04 1.09 13.54
C ARG A 173 4.45 2.42 14.05
N PRO A 174 3.29 2.86 13.54
CA PRO A 174 2.68 4.11 13.98
C PRO A 174 2.41 4.11 15.48
N ASP A 175 2.46 5.29 16.10
CA ASP A 175 2.25 5.47 17.52
C ASP A 175 0.79 5.21 17.95
N ILE A 176 -0.17 5.50 17.05
CA ILE A 176 -1.61 5.31 17.24
C ILE A 176 -2.23 4.71 15.97
N LEU A 177 -3.24 3.85 16.15
CA LEU A 177 -4.01 3.23 15.08
C LEU A 177 -5.48 3.63 15.20
N VAL A 178 -6.19 3.66 14.07
CA VAL A 178 -7.64 3.70 13.99
C VAL A 178 -8.12 2.35 13.49
N LEU A 179 -8.93 1.66 14.30
CA LEU A 179 -9.39 0.29 14.09
C LEU A 179 -10.92 0.19 14.20
N ARG A 180 -11.49 -0.91 13.68
CA ARG A 180 -12.79 -1.40 14.17
C ARG A 180 -12.67 -1.75 15.67
N GLY A 181 -13.69 -1.47 16.46
CA GLY A 181 -13.76 -1.80 17.89
C GLY A 181 -13.57 -3.29 18.20
N VAL A 182 -14.00 -4.20 17.31
CA VAL A 182 -13.71 -5.64 17.43
C VAL A 182 -12.20 -6.00 17.38
N HIS A 183 -11.36 -5.10 16.87
CA HIS A 183 -9.90 -5.25 16.82
C HIS A 183 -9.14 -4.46 17.89
N ALA A 184 -9.77 -3.48 18.55
CA ALA A 184 -9.15 -2.70 19.61
C ALA A 184 -8.62 -3.56 20.80
N PRO A 185 -9.31 -4.61 21.28
CA PRO A 185 -8.78 -5.52 22.31
C PRO A 185 -7.53 -6.32 21.92
N LEU A 186 -7.13 -6.30 20.65
CA LEU A 186 -5.88 -6.91 20.18
C LEU A 186 -4.65 -6.03 20.47
N VAL A 187 -4.86 -4.84 21.04
CA VAL A 187 -3.84 -3.89 21.49
C VAL A 187 -3.75 -3.91 23.01
N GLY A 188 -2.54 -3.82 23.58
CA GLY A 188 -2.32 -3.78 25.04
C GLY A 188 -2.19 -5.14 25.75
N GLY A 189 -2.82 -6.20 25.23
CA GLY A 189 -2.87 -7.51 25.91
C GLY A 189 -1.55 -8.29 25.88
N ALA A 190 -1.05 -8.70 27.05
CA ALA A 190 0.18 -9.51 27.21
C ALA A 190 0.13 -10.95 26.62
N ARG A 191 -1.02 -11.35 26.07
CA ARG A 191 -1.22 -12.59 25.27
C ARG A 191 -2.03 -12.32 23.99
N SER A 192 -2.06 -11.07 23.52
CA SER A 192 -2.74 -10.72 22.27
C SER A 192 -2.08 -11.42 21.08
N PRO A 193 -2.86 -11.90 20.07
CA PRO A 193 -2.30 -12.34 18.80
C PRO A 193 -1.76 -11.18 17.94
N GLY A 194 -1.95 -9.92 18.36
CA GLY A 194 -1.57 -8.72 17.63
C GLY A 194 -2.59 -8.28 16.57
N VAL A 195 -2.37 -7.09 16.02
CA VAL A 195 -3.17 -6.49 14.95
C VAL A 195 -2.50 -6.79 13.61
N ALA A 196 -3.26 -7.18 12.57
CA ALA A 196 -2.73 -7.26 11.22
C ALA A 196 -2.89 -5.91 10.49
N TRP A 197 -1.95 -5.56 9.62
CA TRP A 197 -2.03 -4.32 8.82
C TRP A 197 -3.27 -4.22 7.93
N SER A 198 -3.88 -5.36 7.56
CA SER A 198 -5.17 -5.38 6.86
C SER A 198 -6.28 -4.71 7.67
N ASP A 199 -6.19 -4.78 8.99
CA ASP A 199 -7.24 -4.44 9.95
C ASP A 199 -7.20 -2.96 10.34
N VAL A 200 -6.19 -2.22 9.86
CA VAL A 200 -5.96 -0.80 10.09
C VAL A 200 -6.80 0.04 9.13
N LEU A 201 -7.57 0.99 9.67
CA LEU A 201 -8.37 1.95 8.90
C LEU A 201 -7.55 3.22 8.58
N ALA A 202 -6.88 3.76 9.60
CA ALA A 202 -5.90 4.84 9.50
C ALA A 202 -4.88 4.74 10.64
N PHE A 203 -3.88 5.63 10.65
CA PHE A 203 -2.85 5.69 11.68
C PHE A 203 -2.45 7.13 12.00
N ALA A 204 -1.81 7.34 13.16
CA ALA A 204 -1.11 8.58 13.46
C ALA A 204 0.34 8.34 13.90
N GLU A 205 1.25 9.18 13.43
CA GLU A 205 2.67 9.26 13.81
C GLU A 205 2.91 10.57 14.57
N PHE A 206 3.50 10.47 15.76
CA PHE A 206 3.80 11.62 16.60
C PHE A 206 5.23 12.14 16.39
N LYS A 207 5.39 13.43 16.65
CA LYS A 207 6.68 14.10 16.74
C LYS A 207 6.73 15.17 17.81
N ARG A 208 7.76 15.18 18.66
CA ARG A 208 8.04 16.29 19.58
C ARG A 208 8.99 17.31 18.95
N CYS A 209 8.50 18.50 18.62
CA CYS A 209 9.25 19.59 17.99
C CYS A 209 9.71 20.69 18.99
N ARG A 210 9.30 20.59 20.26
CA ARG A 210 9.63 21.44 21.43
C ARG A 210 8.79 22.72 21.61
N LYS A 211 7.56 22.79 21.11
CA LYS A 211 6.60 23.84 21.53
C LYS A 211 6.35 23.76 23.05
N ASN A 212 6.19 24.90 23.72
CA ASN A 212 5.71 24.92 25.11
C ASN A 212 4.17 24.82 25.14
N LEU A 213 3.69 23.58 25.10
CA LEU A 213 2.26 23.28 25.07
C LEU A 213 1.51 23.69 26.34
N ARG A 214 2.19 23.83 27.49
CA ARG A 214 1.57 24.25 28.75
C ARG A 214 1.17 25.73 28.69
N ASP A 215 2.08 26.58 28.24
CA ASP A 215 1.83 28.03 28.12
C ASP A 215 0.82 28.31 27.01
N LEU A 216 0.85 27.53 25.91
CA LEU A 216 -0.13 27.63 24.83
C LEU A 216 -1.55 27.27 25.30
N LEU A 217 -1.73 26.14 26.01
CA LEU A 217 -3.02 25.76 26.58
C LEU A 217 -3.52 26.79 27.63
N ALA A 218 -2.60 27.35 28.44
CA ALA A 218 -2.94 28.41 29.37
C ALA A 218 -3.41 29.69 28.65
N ALA A 219 -2.75 30.07 27.55
CA ALA A 219 -3.12 31.25 26.75
C ALA A 219 -4.47 31.08 26.01
N VAL A 220 -4.81 29.85 25.59
CA VAL A 220 -6.16 29.53 25.07
C VAL A 220 -7.18 29.68 26.20
N ARG A 221 -6.98 29.01 27.35
CA ARG A 221 -7.93 29.04 28.49
C ARG A 221 -8.16 30.44 29.07
N SER A 222 -7.18 31.33 29.00
CA SER A 222 -7.31 32.73 29.47
C SER A 222 -7.86 33.70 28.41
N GLY A 223 -8.08 33.25 27.16
CA GLY A 223 -8.40 34.12 26.03
C GLY A 223 -7.30 35.15 25.72
N SER A 224 -6.06 34.91 26.16
CA SER A 224 -4.95 35.86 26.04
C SER A 224 -4.09 35.67 24.78
N LEU A 225 -4.44 34.71 23.92
CA LEU A 225 -3.96 34.72 22.55
C LEU A 225 -4.52 35.95 21.81
N PRO A 226 -3.75 36.61 20.94
CA PRO A 226 -4.33 37.56 20.00
C PRO A 226 -5.38 36.83 19.14
N PRO A 227 -6.48 37.49 18.74
CA PRO A 227 -7.50 36.85 17.91
C PRO A 227 -6.82 36.28 16.66
N VAL A 228 -7.13 35.01 16.35
CA VAL A 228 -6.66 34.36 15.12
C VAL A 228 -7.43 35.00 13.97
N ILE A 229 -6.90 36.11 13.46
CA ILE A 229 -7.47 36.87 12.34
C ILE A 229 -7.72 35.89 11.19
N GLU A 230 -8.88 36.00 10.54
CA GLU A 230 -9.30 35.17 9.41
C GLU A 230 -8.52 35.46 8.11
N SER A 231 -7.23 35.75 8.25
CA SER A 231 -6.28 36.10 7.19
C SER A 231 -5.40 34.92 6.75
N ARG A 232 -5.83 33.67 6.98
CA ARG A 232 -5.24 32.49 6.32
C ARG A 232 -5.75 32.30 4.89
N ASP A 233 -6.89 32.90 4.52
CA ASP A 233 -7.39 33.00 3.15
C ASP A 233 -7.41 34.43 2.57
N ALA A 234 -7.44 35.48 3.41
CA ALA A 234 -7.54 36.87 2.96
C ALA A 234 -6.36 37.31 2.07
N THR A 235 -6.67 38.12 1.05
CA THR A 235 -5.68 38.77 0.18
C THR A 235 -5.07 40.01 0.84
N PRO A 236 -3.74 40.17 0.84
CA PRO A 236 -3.12 41.49 0.95
C PRO A 236 -3.47 42.31 -0.29
N GLU A 237 -3.85 43.59 -0.11
CA GLU A 237 -3.89 44.54 -1.23
C GLU A 237 -2.45 44.91 -1.63
N LEU A 238 -2.24 45.19 -2.93
CA LEU A 238 -0.90 45.27 -3.51
C LEU A 238 -0.34 46.71 -3.49
N SER A 239 -0.10 47.23 -2.29
CA SER A 239 0.62 48.49 -2.04
C SER A 239 1.64 48.32 -0.90
N ASP A 240 2.66 49.18 -0.89
CA ASP A 240 3.68 49.32 0.16
C ASP A 240 4.71 48.17 0.34
N LEU A 241 5.16 47.58 -0.77
CA LEU A 241 6.47 46.91 -0.85
C LEU A 241 7.26 47.40 -2.09
N GLU A 242 8.52 47.80 -1.88
CA GLU A 242 9.44 48.18 -2.95
C GLU A 242 9.81 46.96 -3.84
N PRO A 243 10.03 47.17 -5.16
CA PRO A 243 10.40 46.08 -6.05
C PRO A 243 11.81 45.54 -5.71
N PRO A 244 11.99 44.21 -5.58
CA PRO A 244 13.32 43.63 -5.40
C PRO A 244 14.18 43.80 -6.67
N PRO A 245 15.52 43.89 -6.54
CA PRO A 245 16.42 44.05 -7.67
C PRO A 245 16.38 42.85 -8.62
N GLU A 246 16.58 43.10 -9.92
CA GLU A 246 16.51 42.06 -10.96
C GLU A 246 17.52 40.91 -10.72
N PRO A 247 17.09 39.64 -10.78
CA PRO A 247 17.99 38.51 -10.67
C PRO A 247 18.80 38.31 -11.97
N THR A 248 20.12 38.46 -11.87
CA THR A 248 21.06 38.18 -12.97
C THR A 248 20.95 36.72 -13.43
N LEU A 249 20.63 36.51 -14.71
CA LEU A 249 20.35 35.20 -15.30
C LEU A 249 21.58 34.26 -15.34
N PRO A 250 21.52 33.08 -14.70
CA PRO A 250 22.38 31.94 -15.04
C PRO A 250 21.90 31.26 -16.34
N PRO A 251 22.76 30.49 -17.04
CA PRO A 251 22.44 29.95 -18.36
C PRO A 251 21.37 28.85 -18.33
N ARG A 252 20.60 28.76 -19.43
CA ARG A 252 19.61 27.69 -19.68
C ARG A 252 20.26 26.30 -19.53
N SER A 253 19.87 25.55 -18.49
CA SER A 253 20.23 24.14 -18.36
C SER A 253 19.53 23.32 -19.45
N LEU A 254 20.31 22.50 -20.17
CA LEU A 254 19.81 21.67 -21.25
C LEU A 254 19.10 20.43 -20.70
N ARG A 255 17.97 20.06 -21.31
CA ARG A 255 17.27 18.80 -21.01
C ARG A 255 18.23 17.62 -21.20
N PRO A 256 18.35 16.69 -20.23
CA PRO A 256 19.13 15.47 -20.44
C PRO A 256 18.60 14.66 -21.62
N ARG A 257 19.42 14.48 -22.66
CA ARG A 257 19.23 13.38 -23.61
C ARG A 257 19.75 12.09 -22.95
N PRO A 258 19.10 10.93 -23.17
CA PRO A 258 19.71 9.65 -22.83
C PRO A 258 21.02 9.48 -23.62
N SER A 259 22.09 9.09 -22.94
CA SER A 259 23.34 8.71 -23.59
C SER A 259 23.18 7.40 -24.36
N TYR A 260 23.63 7.38 -25.60
CA TYR A 260 24.04 6.16 -26.28
C TYR A 260 25.43 5.76 -25.75
N ILE A 261 25.70 4.46 -25.72
CA ILE A 261 27.05 3.91 -25.64
C ILE A 261 27.17 2.99 -26.86
N ASP A 262 28.13 3.25 -27.73
CA ASP A 262 28.50 2.33 -28.81
C ASP A 262 29.57 1.34 -28.30
N PRO A 263 29.53 0.06 -28.71
CA PRO A 263 30.42 -0.97 -28.17
C PRO A 263 31.59 -1.31 -29.11
N ASP A 264 32.62 -0.47 -29.15
CA ASP A 264 33.92 -0.79 -29.78
C ASP A 264 35.08 -0.12 -29.03
N CYS A 265 35.91 -0.92 -28.35
CA CYS A 265 37.34 -0.72 -28.09
C CYS A 265 37.94 -1.99 -27.48
N GLU A 266 39.17 -2.30 -27.87
CA GLU A 266 39.78 -3.63 -27.77
C GLU A 266 40.44 -3.90 -26.40
N MET A 267 40.95 -5.13 -26.21
CA MET A 267 41.70 -5.52 -25.01
C MET A 267 43.17 -5.13 -25.14
N GLU A 268 43.80 -4.76 -24.03
CA GLU A 268 45.24 -4.84 -23.84
C GLU A 268 45.49 -5.59 -22.52
N GLU A 269 46.42 -6.53 -22.55
CA GLU A 269 46.93 -7.25 -21.37
C GLU A 269 48.25 -6.59 -20.95
N ASP A 270 48.56 -6.54 -19.65
CA ASP A 270 49.95 -6.30 -19.22
C ASP A 270 50.26 -7.02 -17.90
N ASP A 271 51.50 -7.48 -17.79
CA ASP A 271 51.96 -8.52 -16.86
C ASP A 271 53.14 -7.99 -16.05
N SER A 272 53.25 -8.28 -14.73
CA SER A 272 54.49 -8.03 -13.97
C SER A 272 54.56 -8.66 -12.57
N GLN A 273 55.79 -8.92 -12.13
CA GLN A 273 56.15 -9.69 -10.92
C GLN A 273 57.31 -8.98 -10.18
N SER A 274 57.66 -9.26 -8.91
CA SER A 274 57.23 -10.33 -7.99
C SER A 274 56.89 -9.74 -6.59
N SER A 275 57.18 -10.24 -5.38
CA SER A 275 58.11 -11.26 -4.86
C SER A 275 57.57 -11.98 -3.61
N ALA A 276 58.32 -12.98 -3.15
CA ALA A 276 58.28 -13.51 -1.77
C ALA A 276 59.19 -12.65 -0.85
N GLU A 277 59.35 -12.85 0.46
CA GLU A 277 59.03 -13.94 1.41
C GLU A 277 58.27 -13.33 2.64
N ASP A 278 57.91 -13.97 3.76
CA ASP A 278 58.27 -15.25 4.42
C ASP A 278 57.13 -15.70 5.40
N SER A 279 57.27 -16.90 5.99
CA SER A 279 56.61 -17.45 7.20
C SER A 279 55.16 -18.00 7.11
N GLU A 280 55.03 -19.28 7.46
CA GLU A 280 53.77 -20.02 7.63
C GLU A 280 53.44 -20.17 9.14
N ASP A 281 52.15 -20.11 9.54
CA ASP A 281 51.58 -21.20 10.36
C ASP A 281 50.03 -21.22 10.44
N ASN A 282 49.49 -22.44 10.35
CA ASN A 282 48.14 -22.96 10.67
C ASN A 282 46.82 -22.15 10.59
N ASP A 283 46.03 -22.55 9.58
CA ASP A 283 44.70 -23.18 9.70
C ASP A 283 43.43 -22.36 10.08
N SER A 284 42.60 -22.06 9.06
CA SER A 284 41.21 -22.55 9.00
C SER A 284 40.57 -22.31 7.62
N SER A 285 39.59 -23.14 7.24
CA SER A 285 39.11 -23.25 5.86
C SER A 285 38.09 -22.17 5.43
N ASN A 286 38.47 -21.35 4.45
CA ASN A 286 37.65 -20.24 3.94
C ASN A 286 36.80 -20.65 2.72
N GLN A 287 35.64 -21.29 2.94
CA GLN A 287 34.70 -21.61 1.85
C GLN A 287 33.83 -20.40 1.45
N SER A 288 34.25 -19.73 0.37
CA SER A 288 33.49 -18.66 -0.29
C SER A 288 32.11 -19.13 -0.75
N SER A 289 31.05 -18.60 -0.10
CA SER A 289 29.66 -18.87 -0.47
C SER A 289 29.09 -17.77 -1.36
N TYR A 290 29.00 -18.05 -2.66
CA TYR A 290 28.36 -17.18 -3.65
C TYR A 290 26.90 -16.87 -3.27
N ARG A 291 26.57 -15.59 -3.05
CA ARG A 291 25.18 -15.11 -2.91
C ARG A 291 24.66 -14.50 -4.23
N PRO A 292 23.62 -15.06 -4.87
CA PRO A 292 23.05 -14.50 -6.10
C PRO A 292 22.21 -13.23 -5.86
N GLY A 293 22.28 -12.28 -6.82
CA GLY A 293 21.05 -11.64 -7.32
C GLY A 293 20.52 -10.36 -6.67
N ALA A 294 21.25 -9.66 -5.79
CA ALA A 294 20.82 -8.33 -5.35
C ALA A 294 20.87 -7.30 -6.51
N LYS A 295 19.73 -6.66 -6.84
CA LYS A 295 19.65 -5.59 -7.87
C LYS A 295 20.65 -4.45 -7.54
N PRO A 296 21.22 -3.72 -8.52
CA PRO A 296 22.19 -2.66 -8.25
C PRO A 296 21.73 -1.64 -7.21
N ALA A 297 20.48 -1.16 -7.28
CA ALA A 297 19.91 -0.25 -6.28
C ALA A 297 19.81 -0.87 -4.87
N LEU A 298 19.52 -2.17 -4.75
CA LEU A 298 19.47 -2.89 -3.47
C LEU A 298 20.88 -3.18 -2.93
N ARG A 299 21.84 -3.44 -3.83
CA ARG A 299 23.26 -3.65 -3.49
C ARG A 299 23.88 -2.35 -2.98
N ASN A 300 23.61 -1.23 -3.65
CA ASN A 300 24.00 0.10 -3.20
C ASN A 300 23.31 0.47 -1.87
N PHE A 301 22.02 0.16 -1.69
CA PHE A 301 21.31 0.37 -0.42
C PHE A 301 21.98 -0.36 0.74
N LEU A 302 22.27 -1.66 0.59
CA LEU A 302 22.98 -2.46 1.60
C LEU A 302 24.41 -1.96 1.88
N GLN A 303 25.07 -1.35 0.88
CA GLN A 303 26.42 -0.81 1.01
C GLN A 303 26.45 0.59 1.65
N ILE A 304 25.45 1.44 1.37
CA ILE A 304 25.25 2.73 2.05
C ILE A 304 24.95 2.49 3.53
N ALA A 305 24.04 1.57 3.84
CA ALA A 305 23.73 1.16 5.21
C ALA A 305 24.94 0.63 6.00
N ALA A 306 25.93 0.07 5.31
CA ALA A 306 27.17 -0.43 5.91
C ALA A 306 28.25 0.64 6.10
N THR A 307 28.20 1.76 5.37
CA THR A 307 29.27 2.80 5.38
C THR A 307 29.07 3.89 6.44
N GLY A 308 27.86 4.06 6.98
CA GLY A 308 27.60 4.86 8.20
C GLY A 308 27.70 6.39 8.07
N ASP A 309 28.57 6.93 7.22
CA ASP A 309 28.90 8.36 7.17
C ASP A 309 27.76 9.29 6.68
N SER A 310 26.68 8.75 6.11
CA SER A 310 25.46 9.52 5.82
C SER A 310 24.35 9.40 6.87
N ALA A 311 24.48 8.51 7.86
CA ALA A 311 23.39 8.18 8.80
C ALA A 311 23.11 9.29 9.83
N MET A 312 24.03 10.25 10.02
CA MET A 312 23.90 11.34 10.99
C MET A 312 22.85 12.40 10.60
N ASP A 313 22.68 12.70 9.30
CA ASP A 313 21.73 13.71 8.81
C ASP A 313 20.36 13.15 8.39
N ILE A 314 20.13 11.84 8.54
CA ILE A 314 18.79 11.23 8.41
C ILE A 314 17.96 11.55 9.67
N LYS A 315 17.61 12.84 9.84
CA LYS A 315 16.75 13.37 10.91
C LYS A 315 15.28 12.98 10.71
N ARG A 316 14.98 11.68 10.84
CA ARG A 316 13.69 11.11 11.28
C ARG A 316 12.44 11.91 10.86
N ALA A 317 12.22 12.10 9.57
CA ALA A 317 11.09 12.87 9.05
C ALA A 317 9.78 12.06 9.22
N PRO A 318 8.79 12.52 10.02
CA PRO A 318 7.57 11.73 10.30
C PRO A 318 6.81 11.32 9.04
N ALA A 319 6.79 12.19 8.02
CA ALA A 319 6.18 11.92 6.72
C ALA A 319 6.74 10.67 6.01
N ILE A 320 8.04 10.38 6.12
CA ILE A 320 8.66 9.18 5.52
C ILE A 320 8.22 7.92 6.28
N GLN A 321 8.05 8.02 7.59
CA GLN A 321 7.60 6.93 8.45
C GLN A 321 6.11 6.64 8.16
N ALA A 322 5.28 7.69 8.11
CA ALA A 322 3.88 7.64 7.69
C ALA A 322 3.67 7.03 6.28
N GLY A 323 4.46 7.43 5.28
CA GLY A 323 4.42 6.83 3.94
C GLY A 323 4.80 5.34 3.94
N GLY A 324 5.72 4.92 4.81
CA GLY A 324 6.07 3.51 5.01
C GLY A 324 4.92 2.69 5.61
N TYR A 325 4.14 3.28 6.52
CA TYR A 325 2.95 2.65 7.11
C TYR A 325 1.82 2.51 6.09
N ALA A 326 1.55 3.57 5.32
CA ALA A 326 0.58 3.53 4.23
C ALA A 326 0.94 2.46 3.19
N LEU A 327 2.23 2.27 2.91
CA LEU A 327 2.71 1.23 2.00
C LEU A 327 2.46 -0.19 2.54
N GLU A 328 2.73 -0.44 3.82
CA GLU A 328 2.45 -1.74 4.46
C GLU A 328 0.94 -2.07 4.40
N THR A 329 0.06 -1.13 4.83
CA THR A 329 -1.41 -1.26 4.74
C THR A 329 -1.88 -1.50 3.30
N ALA A 330 -1.27 -0.81 2.32
CA ALA A 330 -1.67 -0.88 0.91
C ALA A 330 -1.16 -2.14 0.17
N ALA A 331 -0.12 -2.80 0.68
CA ALA A 331 0.48 -4.00 0.09
C ALA A 331 -0.11 -5.29 0.69
N CYS A 332 -0.31 -5.35 2.01
CA CYS A 332 -0.77 -6.57 2.70
C CYS A 332 -2.25 -6.92 2.46
N THR A 333 -3.00 -6.02 1.83
CA THR A 333 -4.45 -6.09 1.64
C THR A 333 -4.87 -6.75 0.32
N TYR A 334 -3.90 -7.23 -0.48
CA TYR A 334 -4.13 -7.89 -1.78
C TYR A 334 -5.10 -7.11 -2.71
N GLY A 335 -5.06 -5.78 -2.62
CA GLY A 335 -5.88 -4.88 -3.43
C GLY A 335 -7.17 -4.37 -2.79
N THR A 336 -7.58 -4.81 -1.60
CA THR A 336 -8.86 -4.35 -0.97
C THR A 336 -8.88 -2.86 -0.61
N ARG A 337 -7.70 -2.23 -0.46
CA ARG A 337 -7.52 -0.79 -0.24
C ARG A 337 -7.34 -0.01 -1.54
N LEU A 338 -8.28 0.87 -1.88
CA LEU A 338 -8.12 1.91 -2.91
C LEU A 338 -7.06 2.93 -2.48
N PHE A 339 -7.19 3.44 -1.26
CA PHE A 339 -6.31 4.42 -0.62
C PHE A 339 -6.15 4.13 0.89
N VAL A 340 -5.29 4.90 1.56
CA VAL A 340 -5.06 4.86 3.01
C VAL A 340 -5.00 6.30 3.54
N HIS A 341 -5.56 6.55 4.73
CA HIS A 341 -5.42 7.81 5.47
C HIS A 341 -4.30 7.74 6.51
N GLY A 342 -3.63 8.86 6.76
CA GLY A 342 -2.68 9.01 7.86
C GLY A 342 -2.68 10.41 8.46
N ILE A 343 -2.29 10.51 9.73
CA ILE A 343 -2.16 11.78 10.45
C ILE A 343 -0.70 11.91 10.92
N VAL A 344 -0.09 13.07 10.69
CA VAL A 344 1.22 13.43 11.25
C VAL A 344 1.00 14.54 12.26
N ILE A 345 1.44 14.33 13.51
CA ILE A 345 1.17 15.20 14.65
C ILE A 345 2.49 15.78 15.18
N GLU A 346 2.76 17.06 14.90
CA GLU A 346 3.98 17.75 15.32
C GLU A 346 3.70 18.66 16.52
N ASP A 347 4.09 18.18 17.70
CA ASP A 347 3.65 18.62 19.03
C ASP A 347 2.14 18.62 19.25
N ASP A 348 1.44 19.60 18.69
CA ASP A 348 -0.02 19.78 18.69
C ASP A 348 -0.58 20.10 17.29
N ASP A 349 0.26 20.23 16.26
CA ASP A 349 -0.14 20.52 14.86
C ASP A 349 -0.47 19.25 14.09
N PHE A 350 -1.67 19.18 13.52
CA PHE A 350 -2.20 18.03 12.77
C PHE A 350 -2.09 18.28 11.26
N ALA A 351 -1.27 17.49 10.57
CA ALA A 351 -1.26 17.39 9.12
C ALA A 351 -1.97 16.10 8.67
N PHE A 352 -3.00 16.23 7.84
CA PHE A 352 -3.75 15.08 7.31
C PHE A 352 -3.18 14.65 5.96
N TRP A 353 -3.06 13.34 5.76
CA TRP A 353 -2.47 12.72 4.59
C TRP A 353 -3.41 11.68 3.97
N TYR A 354 -3.39 11.64 2.64
CA TYR A 354 -4.14 10.67 1.82
C TYR A 354 -3.16 10.02 0.83
N TYR A 355 -3.17 8.69 0.77
CA TYR A 355 -2.18 7.88 0.04
C TYR A 355 -2.86 6.89 -0.92
N ASP A 356 -2.56 6.96 -2.22
CA ASP A 356 -3.08 5.99 -3.21
C ASP A 356 -2.06 5.63 -4.31
N ALA A 357 -2.52 4.93 -5.35
CA ALA A 357 -1.69 4.51 -6.48
C ALA A 357 -1.13 5.65 -7.35
N SER A 358 -1.72 6.85 -7.34
CA SER A 358 -1.25 8.00 -8.14
C SER A 358 -0.23 8.87 -7.43
N GLY A 359 -0.27 8.98 -6.09
CA GLY A 359 0.69 9.77 -5.32
C GLY A 359 0.21 10.14 -3.92
N TYR A 360 0.98 10.94 -3.19
CA TYR A 360 0.65 11.33 -1.81
C TYR A 360 0.07 12.75 -1.77
N LEU A 361 -1.03 12.94 -1.05
CA LEU A 361 -1.62 14.25 -0.77
C LEU A 361 -1.48 14.58 0.71
N ARG A 362 -1.21 15.85 1.04
CA ARG A 362 -1.28 16.36 2.41
C ARG A 362 -1.97 17.72 2.47
N THR A 363 -2.56 18.05 3.62
CA THR A 363 -3.06 19.40 3.86
C THR A 363 -1.90 20.40 3.87
N LYS A 364 -2.08 21.54 3.18
CA LYS A 364 -1.12 22.66 3.16
C LYS A 364 -1.01 23.37 4.51
N HIS A 365 -2.12 23.41 5.24
CA HIS A 365 -2.22 23.95 6.58
C HIS A 365 -2.40 22.82 7.59
N THR A 366 -1.86 23.03 8.79
CA THR A 366 -2.12 22.20 9.97
C THR A 366 -3.22 22.81 10.83
N LEU A 367 -3.89 21.96 11.61
CA LEU A 367 -4.79 22.39 12.68
C LEU A 367 -4.12 22.16 14.04
N SER A 368 -4.12 23.14 14.94
CA SER A 368 -3.67 22.95 16.32
C SER A 368 -4.76 22.27 17.16
N LEU A 369 -4.38 21.28 17.98
CA LEU A 369 -5.25 20.69 19.01
C LEU A 369 -5.78 21.71 20.04
N PHE A 370 -5.12 22.86 20.19
CA PHE A 370 -5.51 23.90 21.14
C PHE A 370 -6.15 25.12 20.48
N THR A 371 -5.65 25.60 19.33
CA THR A 371 -6.17 26.83 18.70
C THR A 371 -7.15 26.60 17.55
N ASP A 372 -7.22 25.38 17.01
CA ASP A 372 -8.17 24.99 15.96
C ASP A 372 -9.06 23.81 16.42
N PHE A 373 -9.21 23.62 17.74
CA PHE A 373 -9.80 22.43 18.38
C PHE A 373 -11.12 21.98 17.73
N SER A 374 -12.07 22.90 17.55
CA SER A 374 -13.42 22.55 17.08
C SER A 374 -13.45 22.16 15.60
N ARG A 375 -12.55 22.72 14.77
CA ARG A 375 -12.30 22.25 13.40
C ARG A 375 -11.59 20.90 13.37
N LEU A 376 -10.63 20.67 14.26
CA LEU A 376 -9.97 19.37 14.39
C LEU A 376 -10.98 18.28 14.83
N ALA A 377 -11.84 18.59 15.81
CA ALA A 377 -12.90 17.72 16.27
C ALA A 377 -13.92 17.40 15.15
N ALA A 378 -14.34 18.39 14.36
CA ALA A 378 -15.17 18.18 13.18
C ALA A 378 -14.52 17.21 12.15
N VAL A 379 -13.20 17.29 11.93
CA VAL A 379 -12.48 16.34 11.06
C VAL A 379 -12.42 14.94 11.68
N LEU A 380 -12.25 14.81 12.99
CA LEU A 380 -12.29 13.51 13.68
C LEU A 380 -13.68 12.86 13.61
N VAL A 381 -14.74 13.64 13.80
CA VAL A 381 -16.13 13.20 13.55
C VAL A 381 -16.32 12.81 12.08
N GLY A 382 -15.72 13.55 11.15
CA GLY A 382 -15.78 13.26 9.72
C GLY A 382 -15.21 11.90 9.32
N PHE A 383 -14.11 11.46 9.95
CA PHE A 383 -13.63 10.09 9.81
C PHE A 383 -14.69 9.08 10.24
N ALA A 384 -15.29 9.23 11.42
CA ALA A 384 -16.32 8.31 11.90
C ALA A 384 -17.63 8.36 11.07
N ARG A 385 -17.97 9.53 10.49
CA ARG A 385 -19.12 9.69 9.61
C ARG A 385 -18.96 9.06 8.23
N GLY A 386 -17.74 8.68 7.83
CA GLY A 386 -17.45 8.00 6.58
C GLY A 386 -17.93 6.54 6.56
N ASP A 387 -18.48 6.11 5.43
CA ASP A 387 -18.70 4.70 5.11
C ASP A 387 -17.40 4.04 4.60
N ALA A 388 -17.48 2.75 4.26
CA ALA A 388 -16.30 1.98 3.84
C ALA A 388 -15.57 2.57 2.62
N SER A 389 -16.25 3.35 1.77
CA SER A 389 -15.65 4.06 0.63
C SER A 389 -14.76 5.24 1.07
N GLN A 390 -15.18 6.07 2.05
CA GLN A 390 -14.30 7.09 2.66
C GLN A 390 -13.19 6.45 3.50
N TRP A 391 -13.33 5.19 3.91
CA TRP A 391 -12.25 4.36 4.48
C TRP A 391 -11.45 3.55 3.44
N GLY A 392 -11.57 3.89 2.15
CA GLY A 392 -10.71 3.37 1.09
C GLY A 392 -11.00 1.94 0.67
N ALA A 393 -12.23 1.44 0.80
CA ALA A 393 -12.68 0.23 0.10
C ALA A 393 -12.52 0.38 -1.42
N LEU A 394 -12.43 -0.74 -2.15
CA LEU A 394 -12.56 -0.70 -3.61
C LEU A 394 -13.98 -0.29 -4.05
N PRO A 395 -14.11 0.37 -5.22
CA PRO A 395 -15.40 0.71 -5.79
C PRO A 395 -16.28 -0.53 -6.07
N PRO A 396 -17.62 -0.41 -6.03
CA PRO A 396 -18.56 -1.55 -6.14
C PRO A 396 -18.46 -2.41 -7.41
N VAL A 397 -17.68 -1.99 -8.42
CA VAL A 397 -17.37 -2.79 -9.61
C VAL A 397 -16.70 -4.12 -9.26
N ILE A 398 -15.91 -4.19 -8.18
CA ILE A 398 -15.46 -5.45 -7.58
C ILE A 398 -16.36 -5.77 -6.37
N SER A 399 -17.57 -6.20 -6.69
CA SER A 399 -18.63 -6.46 -5.70
C SER A 399 -18.25 -7.59 -4.71
N PRO A 400 -18.53 -7.43 -3.40
CA PRO A 400 -18.35 -8.50 -2.41
C PRO A 400 -19.31 -9.68 -2.67
N PRO A 401 -19.05 -10.86 -2.09
CA PRO A 401 -19.99 -11.98 -2.14
C PRO A 401 -21.31 -11.61 -1.46
N SER A 402 -22.44 -12.00 -2.06
CA SER A 402 -23.80 -11.56 -1.67
C SER A 402 -24.25 -11.92 -0.25
N SER A 403 -23.48 -12.73 0.48
CA SER A 403 -23.71 -13.13 1.87
C SER A 403 -22.81 -12.44 2.88
N GLY A 404 -21.83 -11.64 2.45
CA GLY A 404 -20.90 -10.92 3.31
C GLY A 404 -21.40 -9.49 3.57
N ALA A 405 -21.95 -9.24 4.75
CA ALA A 405 -22.38 -7.90 5.14
C ALA A 405 -21.16 -6.95 5.27
N TYR A 406 -21.21 -5.83 4.56
CA TYR A 406 -20.56 -4.61 4.99
C TYR A 406 -21.50 -3.88 5.98
N PRO A 407 -21.00 -3.29 7.07
CA PRO A 407 -19.59 -3.07 7.39
C PRO A 407 -18.91 -4.19 8.21
N ASP A 408 -19.63 -5.24 8.60
CA ASP A 408 -19.20 -6.26 9.59
C ASP A 408 -17.93 -7.03 9.22
N HIS A 409 -17.64 -7.14 7.92
CA HIS A 409 -16.42 -7.77 7.39
C HIS A 409 -15.45 -6.77 6.74
N PHE A 410 -15.64 -5.47 7.02
CA PHE A 410 -14.71 -4.43 6.59
C PHE A 410 -13.70 -4.10 7.70
N PRO A 411 -12.39 -4.09 7.40
CA PRO A 411 -11.77 -4.32 6.09
C PRO A 411 -11.54 -5.81 5.75
N PRO A 412 -11.88 -6.27 4.53
CA PRO A 412 -11.53 -7.61 4.11
C PRO A 412 -10.02 -7.73 3.89
N LYS A 413 -9.43 -8.84 4.36
CA LYS A 413 -7.98 -9.10 4.27
C LYS A 413 -7.50 -9.41 2.85
N SER A 414 -8.43 -9.78 1.96
CA SER A 414 -8.19 -10.00 0.52
C SER A 414 -9.54 -9.94 -0.22
N LEU A 415 -9.51 -9.72 -1.54
CA LEU A 415 -10.69 -9.76 -2.43
C LEU A 415 -11.18 -11.19 -2.75
N ALA A 416 -10.87 -12.19 -1.93
CA ALA A 416 -11.39 -13.55 -2.14
C ALA A 416 -12.94 -13.57 -2.16
N ASP A 417 -13.50 -14.39 -3.04
CA ASP A 417 -14.92 -14.52 -3.39
C ASP A 417 -15.65 -13.24 -3.84
N HIS A 418 -14.94 -12.11 -3.91
CA HIS A 418 -15.44 -10.92 -4.61
C HIS A 418 -15.51 -11.20 -6.11
N SER A 419 -16.45 -10.55 -6.80
CA SER A 419 -16.74 -10.82 -8.20
C SER A 419 -16.98 -9.55 -9.00
N PHE A 420 -16.58 -9.57 -10.27
CA PHE A 420 -16.78 -8.48 -11.22
C PHE A 420 -17.09 -9.04 -12.61
N ASP A 421 -17.65 -8.19 -13.47
CA ASP A 421 -18.17 -8.59 -14.77
C ASP A 421 -17.26 -8.13 -15.91
N MET A 422 -17.02 -9.01 -16.89
CA MET A 422 -16.15 -8.76 -18.05
C MET A 422 -16.86 -9.11 -19.36
N THR A 423 -16.61 -8.36 -20.43
CA THR A 423 -17.10 -8.69 -21.78
C THR A 423 -16.04 -9.49 -22.54
N ARG A 424 -16.43 -10.58 -23.24
CA ARG A 424 -15.48 -11.36 -24.06
C ARG A 424 -15.14 -10.61 -25.35
N PRO A 425 -13.86 -10.29 -25.67
CA PRO A 425 -13.51 -9.49 -26.86
C PRO A 425 -13.89 -10.08 -28.22
N ARG A 426 -14.32 -11.36 -28.28
CA ARG A 426 -14.68 -12.09 -29.51
C ARG A 426 -16.06 -12.77 -29.49
N ARG A 427 -16.86 -12.60 -28.43
CA ARG A 427 -18.21 -13.19 -28.31
C ARG A 427 -19.13 -12.25 -27.56
N LYS A 428 -20.38 -12.09 -28.00
CA LYS A 428 -21.40 -11.39 -27.20
C LYS A 428 -21.67 -12.19 -25.92
N GLY A 429 -21.65 -11.52 -24.77
CA GLY A 429 -21.91 -12.13 -23.46
C GLY A 429 -21.03 -11.51 -22.37
N VAL A 430 -21.64 -11.30 -21.21
CA VAL A 430 -20.95 -10.92 -19.96
C VAL A 430 -20.55 -12.18 -19.23
N VAL A 431 -19.30 -12.23 -18.79
CA VAL A 431 -18.73 -13.28 -17.96
C VAL A 431 -18.52 -12.71 -16.57
N ARG A 432 -19.12 -13.32 -15.56
CA ARG A 432 -18.83 -12.98 -14.16
C ARG A 432 -17.60 -13.75 -13.73
N VAL A 433 -16.58 -13.00 -13.30
CA VAL A 433 -15.31 -13.50 -12.77
C VAL A 433 -15.37 -13.44 -11.26
N THR A 434 -15.13 -14.56 -10.60
CA THR A 434 -15.05 -14.66 -9.14
C THR A 434 -13.60 -14.90 -8.74
N LEU A 435 -13.07 -14.02 -7.90
CA LEU A 435 -11.72 -14.10 -7.35
C LEU A 435 -11.66 -15.20 -6.30
N LYS A 436 -10.59 -16.00 -6.28
CA LYS A 436 -10.39 -17.09 -5.32
C LYS A 436 -9.17 -16.83 -4.43
N ALA A 437 -8.24 -17.77 -4.34
CA ALA A 437 -7.02 -17.56 -3.57
C ALA A 437 -6.19 -16.41 -4.18
N PRO A 438 -5.71 -15.45 -3.37
CA PRO A 438 -4.67 -14.53 -3.80
C PRO A 438 -3.38 -15.31 -4.11
N ILE A 439 -2.66 -14.86 -5.13
CA ILE A 439 -1.37 -15.43 -5.56
C ILE A 439 -0.22 -14.49 -5.20
N PHE A 440 -0.42 -13.18 -5.39
CA PHE A 440 0.62 -12.16 -5.25
C PHE A 440 0.02 -10.78 -4.99
N ALA A 441 0.73 -9.95 -4.24
CA ALA A 441 0.52 -8.51 -4.17
C ALA A 441 1.87 -7.79 -4.29
N GLN A 442 1.92 -6.70 -5.04
CA GLN A 442 3.11 -5.90 -5.19
C GLN A 442 3.38 -5.08 -3.92
N TYR A 443 4.56 -5.27 -3.31
CA TYR A 443 5.06 -4.35 -2.29
C TYR A 443 5.37 -2.97 -2.91
N GLY A 444 4.46 -2.03 -2.72
CA GLY A 444 4.55 -0.68 -3.27
C GLY A 444 3.22 0.08 -3.16
N LEU A 445 3.30 1.39 -2.93
CA LEU A 445 2.15 2.27 -2.73
C LEU A 445 1.82 3.05 -4.02
N VAL A 446 2.74 3.87 -4.53
CA VAL A 446 2.55 4.56 -5.82
C VAL A 446 2.85 3.62 -7.00
N GLY A 447 2.15 3.82 -8.12
CA GLY A 447 2.39 3.13 -9.38
C GLY A 447 1.30 2.15 -9.76
N ARG A 448 1.67 0.88 -10.01
CA ARG A 448 0.75 -0.15 -10.51
C ARG A 448 0.02 -0.94 -9.42
N ARG A 449 0.59 -1.04 -8.20
CA ARG A 449 0.11 -1.88 -7.09
C ARG A 449 -0.46 -3.23 -7.57
N THR A 450 0.28 -3.96 -8.40
CA THR A 450 -0.26 -5.16 -9.08
C THR A 450 -0.63 -6.26 -8.08
N PHE A 451 -1.84 -6.81 -8.18
CA PHE A 451 -2.26 -8.00 -7.44
C PHE A 451 -2.78 -9.09 -8.38
N LEU A 452 -2.51 -10.36 -8.02
CA LEU A 452 -2.84 -11.55 -8.80
C LEU A 452 -3.74 -12.49 -8.00
N TYR A 453 -4.72 -13.08 -8.69
CA TYR A 453 -5.69 -14.03 -8.12
C TYR A 453 -5.91 -15.23 -9.03
N LYS A 454 -6.14 -16.41 -8.45
CA LYS A 454 -6.85 -17.50 -9.15
C LYS A 454 -8.31 -17.08 -9.35
N ILE A 455 -8.92 -17.51 -10.45
CA ILE A 455 -10.33 -17.18 -10.73
C ILE A 455 -11.18 -18.39 -11.08
N GLU A 456 -12.48 -18.26 -10.80
CA GLU A 456 -13.54 -19.04 -11.43
C GLU A 456 -14.38 -18.11 -12.33
N THR A 457 -15.06 -18.70 -13.32
CA THR A 457 -15.94 -17.97 -14.23
C THR A 457 -17.29 -18.67 -14.36
N ASN A 458 -18.37 -17.89 -14.45
CA ASN A 458 -19.74 -18.42 -14.61
C ASN A 458 -20.00 -19.17 -15.94
N SER A 459 -18.99 -19.25 -16.82
CA SER A 459 -19.01 -19.97 -18.09
C SER A 459 -17.59 -20.39 -18.46
N VAL A 460 -17.46 -21.46 -19.27
CA VAL A 460 -16.13 -21.95 -19.68
C VAL A 460 -15.48 -20.95 -20.66
N ILE A 461 -14.29 -20.50 -20.30
CA ILE A 461 -13.49 -19.55 -21.10
C ILE A 461 -12.38 -20.28 -21.85
N ALA A 462 -11.64 -21.15 -21.16
CA ALA A 462 -10.62 -22.05 -21.65
C ALA A 462 -10.67 -23.37 -20.84
N ASP A 463 -10.00 -24.42 -21.33
CA ASP A 463 -9.87 -25.71 -20.64
C ASP A 463 -8.70 -25.75 -19.64
N THR A 464 -7.90 -24.67 -19.59
CA THR A 464 -6.77 -24.47 -18.67
C THR A 464 -7.20 -23.68 -17.42
N PRO A 465 -6.52 -23.83 -16.27
CA PRO A 465 -6.69 -22.94 -15.12
C PRO A 465 -6.38 -21.49 -15.51
N LEU A 466 -7.10 -20.54 -14.89
CA LEU A 466 -7.00 -19.12 -15.20
C LEU A 466 -6.61 -18.29 -13.99
N VAL A 467 -5.87 -17.22 -14.25
CA VAL A 467 -5.51 -16.17 -13.28
C VAL A 467 -5.91 -14.80 -13.81
N VAL A 468 -6.15 -13.85 -12.90
CA VAL A 468 -6.31 -12.43 -13.26
C VAL A 468 -5.15 -11.61 -12.69
N LYS A 469 -4.57 -10.76 -13.53
CA LYS A 469 -3.69 -9.65 -13.17
C LYS A 469 -4.53 -8.38 -13.06
N ILE A 470 -4.58 -7.77 -11.88
CA ILE A 470 -5.25 -6.49 -11.64
C ILE A 470 -4.19 -5.45 -11.27
N SER A 471 -4.23 -4.26 -11.89
CA SER A 471 -3.22 -3.21 -11.70
C SER A 471 -3.72 -1.81 -12.06
N TYR A 472 -3.20 -0.79 -11.38
CA TYR A 472 -3.45 0.63 -11.63
C TYR A 472 -2.56 1.15 -12.78
N GLN A 473 -3.00 0.91 -14.01
CA GLN A 473 -2.28 1.29 -15.23
C GLN A 473 -2.54 2.76 -15.58
N VAL A 474 -1.55 3.43 -16.15
CA VAL A 474 -1.67 4.83 -16.57
C VAL A 474 -2.64 4.95 -17.74
N VAL A 475 -3.61 5.86 -17.66
CA VAL A 475 -4.65 6.05 -18.69
C VAL A 475 -4.04 6.41 -20.06
N GLY A 476 -3.02 7.26 -20.07
CA GLY A 476 -2.30 7.66 -21.29
C GLY A 476 -1.31 6.63 -21.87
N ARG A 477 -1.14 5.45 -21.26
CA ARG A 477 -0.24 4.40 -21.78
C ARG A 477 -1.03 3.31 -22.50
N LYS A 478 -0.42 2.76 -23.56
CA LYS A 478 -1.02 1.66 -24.31
C LYS A 478 -1.24 0.43 -23.39
N PRO A 479 -2.44 -0.18 -23.38
CA PRO A 479 -2.70 -1.35 -22.55
C PRO A 479 -1.81 -2.56 -22.88
N GLU A 480 -1.56 -3.38 -21.87
CA GLU A 480 -0.78 -4.63 -22.02
C GLU A 480 -1.40 -5.60 -23.05
N HIS A 481 -2.74 -5.70 -23.09
CA HIS A 481 -3.46 -6.53 -24.08
C HIS A 481 -3.26 -6.05 -25.52
N ASP A 482 -3.08 -4.74 -25.74
CA ASP A 482 -2.87 -4.13 -27.06
C ASP A 482 -1.46 -4.42 -27.58
N VAL A 483 -0.46 -4.34 -26.69
CA VAL A 483 0.92 -4.75 -27.00
C VAL A 483 0.96 -6.24 -27.38
N LEU A 484 0.28 -7.07 -26.59
CA LEU A 484 0.17 -8.51 -26.85
C LEU A 484 -0.60 -8.82 -28.14
N ALA A 485 -1.64 -8.05 -28.48
CA ALA A 485 -2.36 -8.19 -29.75
C ALA A 485 -1.46 -7.88 -30.97
N ILE A 486 -0.58 -6.88 -30.86
CA ILE A 486 0.41 -6.55 -31.91
C ILE A 486 1.44 -7.67 -32.05
N ALA A 487 1.97 -8.19 -30.94
CA ALA A 487 2.93 -9.30 -30.94
C ALA A 487 2.32 -10.58 -31.55
N ASN A 488 1.09 -10.94 -31.15
CA ASN A 488 0.35 -12.07 -31.71
C ASN A 488 0.08 -11.89 -33.22
N LYS A 489 -0.30 -10.68 -33.67
CA LYS A 489 -0.49 -10.38 -35.11
C LYS A 489 0.81 -10.53 -35.91
N ALA A 490 1.95 -10.23 -35.31
CA ALA A 490 3.28 -10.43 -35.88
C ALA A 490 3.80 -11.88 -35.80
N ARG A 491 3.00 -12.82 -35.26
CA ARG A 491 3.34 -14.24 -35.05
C ARG A 491 4.59 -14.48 -34.20
N VAL A 492 4.79 -13.64 -33.18
CA VAL A 492 5.81 -13.84 -32.14
C VAL A 492 5.43 -15.07 -31.29
N GLY A 493 6.39 -15.98 -31.05
CA GLY A 493 6.20 -17.13 -30.16
C GLY A 493 6.35 -16.77 -28.67
N HIS A 494 6.11 -17.74 -27.77
CA HIS A 494 6.43 -17.61 -26.33
C HIS A 494 5.74 -16.42 -25.62
N LEU A 495 4.57 -16.03 -26.12
CA LEU A 495 3.67 -15.02 -25.53
C LEU A 495 2.67 -15.65 -24.56
N PRO A 496 2.13 -14.88 -23.60
CA PRO A 496 1.04 -15.31 -22.74
C PRO A 496 -0.31 -15.20 -23.47
N GLU A 497 -1.22 -16.11 -23.14
CA GLU A 497 -2.56 -16.15 -23.69
C GLU A 497 -3.52 -15.26 -22.89
N VAL A 498 -3.97 -14.16 -23.50
CA VAL A 498 -4.99 -13.26 -22.93
C VAL A 498 -6.38 -13.72 -23.35
N HIS A 499 -7.23 -14.06 -22.38
CA HIS A 499 -8.60 -14.53 -22.62
C HIS A 499 -9.63 -13.40 -22.57
N MET A 500 -9.50 -12.52 -21.57
CA MET A 500 -10.40 -11.39 -21.31
C MET A 500 -9.60 -10.23 -20.71
N TRP A 501 -10.09 -9.01 -20.87
CA TRP A 501 -9.58 -7.83 -20.18
C TRP A 501 -10.72 -6.84 -19.96
N SER A 502 -10.61 -5.98 -18.96
CA SER A 502 -11.58 -4.92 -18.68
C SER A 502 -10.93 -3.77 -17.89
N ASP A 503 -11.38 -2.56 -18.17
CA ASP A 503 -11.07 -1.36 -17.39
C ASP A 503 -12.20 -1.22 -16.34
N LEU A 504 -11.86 -1.38 -15.06
CA LEU A 504 -12.87 -1.49 -14.00
C LEU A 504 -13.23 -0.13 -13.39
N TRP A 505 -12.25 0.75 -13.21
CA TRP A 505 -12.41 2.04 -12.54
C TRP A 505 -11.22 2.96 -12.80
N LYS A 506 -11.41 4.25 -13.12
CA LYS A 506 -10.32 5.25 -13.06
C LYS A 506 -10.32 5.96 -11.71
N LEU A 507 -9.16 6.36 -11.21
CA LEU A 507 -9.13 7.17 -9.98
C LEU A 507 -9.88 8.51 -10.18
N SER A 508 -9.79 9.09 -11.38
CA SER A 508 -10.60 10.22 -11.87
C SER A 508 -12.10 9.95 -12.03
N ASP A 509 -12.59 8.72 -11.89
CA ASP A 509 -14.03 8.42 -11.80
C ASP A 509 -14.54 8.53 -10.33
N GLY A 510 -13.67 8.89 -9.37
CA GLY A 510 -13.99 9.07 -7.95
C GLY A 510 -13.19 10.18 -7.26
N VAL A 511 -12.84 9.97 -5.99
CA VAL A 511 -12.22 10.96 -5.07
C VAL A 511 -11.09 11.82 -5.68
N ARG A 512 -10.26 11.29 -6.58
CA ARG A 512 -9.19 12.09 -7.22
C ARG A 512 -9.72 13.24 -8.06
N GLN A 513 -10.91 13.12 -8.66
CA GLN A 513 -11.52 14.20 -9.41
C GLN A 513 -11.88 15.39 -8.52
N ILE A 514 -12.48 15.13 -7.35
CA ILE A 514 -12.77 16.16 -6.33
C ILE A 514 -11.46 16.86 -5.92
N PHE A 515 -10.39 16.10 -5.68
CA PHE A 515 -9.09 16.71 -5.41
C PHE A 515 -8.57 17.56 -6.58
N TYR A 516 -8.68 17.12 -7.84
CA TYR A 516 -8.24 17.90 -9.00
C TYR A 516 -9.04 19.19 -9.18
N GLU A 517 -10.36 19.13 -9.03
CA GLU A 517 -11.28 20.27 -9.19
C GLU A 517 -11.16 21.25 -8.01
N ARG A 518 -11.36 20.79 -6.77
CA ARG A 518 -11.32 21.67 -5.59
C ARG A 518 -9.95 22.25 -5.31
N SER A 519 -8.86 21.50 -5.52
CA SER A 519 -7.52 22.09 -5.39
C SER A 519 -7.25 23.12 -6.49
N LYS A 520 -7.84 23.00 -7.69
CA LYS A 520 -7.75 24.03 -8.73
C LYS A 520 -8.59 25.26 -8.40
N GLU A 521 -9.80 25.09 -7.91
CA GLU A 521 -10.70 26.19 -7.53
C GLU A 521 -10.18 26.99 -6.33
N MET A 522 -9.59 26.32 -5.34
CA MET A 522 -9.13 26.94 -4.09
C MET A 522 -7.64 27.36 -4.10
N SER A 523 -6.87 27.06 -5.16
CA SER A 523 -5.43 27.41 -5.20
C SER A 523 -5.15 28.69 -5.96
N LYS A 524 -4.39 29.59 -5.31
CA LYS A 524 -3.84 30.82 -5.91
C LYS A 524 -2.57 30.59 -6.75
N ASP A 525 -2.08 29.34 -6.84
CA ASP A 525 -0.85 28.94 -7.54
C ASP A 525 -0.94 27.46 -7.99
N GLU A 526 -0.57 27.19 -9.24
CA GLU A 526 -0.61 25.87 -9.90
C GLU A 526 0.16 24.77 -9.14
N THR A 527 1.20 25.09 -8.36
CA THR A 527 1.97 24.07 -7.62
C THR A 527 1.14 23.33 -6.56
N ASN A 528 0.06 23.96 -6.08
CA ASN A 528 -0.84 23.44 -5.04
C ASN A 528 -2.01 22.63 -5.61
N ILE A 529 -2.13 22.53 -6.93
CA ILE A 529 -3.12 21.67 -7.58
C ILE A 529 -2.64 20.21 -7.49
N ALA A 530 -3.58 19.30 -7.19
CA ALA A 530 -3.35 17.88 -6.95
C ALA A 530 -2.90 17.06 -8.19
N THR A 531 -2.28 17.68 -9.19
CA THR A 531 -1.96 17.09 -10.50
C THR A 531 -1.02 15.89 -10.40
N TYR A 532 -1.55 14.70 -10.72
CA TYR A 532 -0.82 13.45 -10.86
C TYR A 532 -1.19 12.76 -12.18
N GLU A 533 -0.35 11.81 -12.61
CA GLU A 533 -0.65 10.91 -13.73
C GLU A 533 -1.85 10.01 -13.35
N ASP A 534 -2.98 10.16 -14.04
CA ASP A 534 -4.22 9.41 -13.76
C ASP A 534 -4.11 7.93 -14.14
N ARG A 535 -4.84 7.09 -13.39
CA ARG A 535 -4.72 5.63 -13.41
C ARG A 535 -6.08 4.94 -13.49
N VAL A 536 -6.13 3.91 -14.32
CA VAL A 536 -7.23 2.95 -14.44
C VAL A 536 -6.85 1.62 -13.79
N LEU A 537 -7.70 1.14 -12.88
CA LEU A 537 -7.68 -0.21 -12.36
C LEU A 537 -8.12 -1.16 -13.48
N ARG A 538 -7.16 -1.83 -14.12
CA ARG A 538 -7.38 -2.73 -15.24
C ARG A 538 -7.17 -4.18 -14.82
N ALA A 539 -8.11 -5.04 -15.19
CA ALA A 539 -8.03 -6.49 -15.07
C ALA A 539 -7.66 -7.14 -16.41
N LEU A 540 -6.75 -8.11 -16.39
CA LEU A 540 -6.39 -8.96 -17.52
C LEU A 540 -6.38 -10.43 -17.09
N VAL A 541 -7.13 -11.27 -17.80
CA VAL A 541 -7.27 -12.71 -17.52
C VAL A 541 -6.34 -13.50 -18.44
N TYR A 542 -5.49 -14.32 -17.84
CA TYR A 542 -4.47 -15.14 -18.50
C TYR A 542 -4.65 -16.63 -18.17
N THR A 543 -4.12 -17.51 -19.03
CA THR A 543 -3.82 -18.90 -18.64
C THR A 543 -2.84 -18.91 -17.47
N GLU A 544 -3.03 -19.80 -16.50
CA GLU A 544 -2.10 -19.98 -15.38
C GLU A 544 -0.81 -20.68 -15.85
N TYR A 545 0.34 -20.07 -15.57
CA TYR A 545 1.66 -20.62 -15.88
C TYR A 545 2.46 -20.87 -14.59
N LEU A 546 3.47 -21.74 -14.67
CA LEU A 546 4.32 -22.12 -13.55
C LEU A 546 5.56 -21.22 -13.47
N PRO A 547 5.95 -20.69 -12.29
CA PRO A 547 7.14 -19.83 -12.17
C PRO A 547 8.45 -20.62 -12.37
N LEU A 548 9.49 -20.03 -12.97
CA LEU A 548 10.75 -20.73 -13.27
C LEU A 548 11.40 -21.43 -12.07
N ASN A 549 11.26 -20.89 -10.86
CA ASN A 549 11.87 -21.49 -9.67
C ASN A 549 11.29 -22.88 -9.33
N THR A 550 10.05 -23.20 -9.72
CA THR A 550 9.50 -24.55 -9.51
C THR A 550 10.11 -25.59 -10.44
N LEU A 551 10.59 -25.19 -11.62
CA LEU A 551 11.32 -26.06 -12.55
C LEU A 551 12.76 -26.28 -12.10
N PHE A 552 13.48 -25.20 -11.80
CA PHE A 552 14.92 -25.22 -11.51
C PHE A 552 15.27 -25.44 -10.02
N SER A 553 14.29 -25.65 -9.14
CA SER A 553 14.54 -26.21 -7.80
C SER A 553 14.97 -27.68 -7.85
N ASP A 554 14.72 -28.36 -8.96
CA ASP A 554 15.23 -29.69 -9.27
C ASP A 554 16.55 -29.56 -10.08
N PRO A 555 17.70 -30.03 -9.55
CA PRO A 555 18.99 -29.95 -10.25
C PRO A 555 18.99 -30.66 -11.61
N ASP A 556 18.19 -31.71 -11.80
CA ASP A 556 18.13 -32.43 -13.08
C ASP A 556 17.55 -31.54 -14.18
N ASN A 557 16.79 -30.50 -13.86
CA ASN A 557 16.22 -29.58 -14.83
C ASN A 557 17.17 -28.45 -15.27
N LEU A 558 18.34 -28.28 -14.64
CA LEU A 558 19.30 -27.23 -15.02
C LEU A 558 19.79 -27.37 -16.48
N LYS A 559 19.78 -28.60 -17.03
CA LYS A 559 20.02 -28.89 -18.47
C LYS A 559 19.03 -28.23 -19.44
N LEU A 560 17.93 -27.66 -18.94
CA LEU A 560 16.92 -26.93 -19.72
C LEU A 560 17.19 -25.42 -19.80
N ILE A 561 18.18 -24.88 -19.08
CA ILE A 561 18.56 -23.46 -19.14
C ILE A 561 18.92 -23.00 -20.58
N PRO A 562 19.69 -23.76 -21.39
CA PRO A 562 19.93 -23.39 -22.79
C PRO A 562 18.63 -23.36 -23.63
N VAL A 563 17.70 -24.29 -23.38
CA VAL A 563 16.41 -24.36 -24.09
C VAL A 563 15.55 -23.13 -23.76
N MET A 564 15.54 -22.70 -22.49
CA MET A 564 14.91 -21.45 -22.07
C MET A 564 15.57 -20.24 -22.73
N ALA A 565 16.91 -20.17 -22.74
CA ALA A 565 17.65 -19.07 -23.33
C ALA A 565 17.33 -18.90 -24.83
N THR A 566 17.36 -19.99 -25.62
CA THR A 566 16.97 -19.95 -27.04
C THR A 566 15.53 -19.47 -27.23
N GLN A 567 14.55 -20.07 -26.53
CA GLN A 567 13.13 -19.70 -26.66
C GLN A 567 12.86 -18.22 -26.30
N MET A 568 13.59 -17.68 -25.32
CA MET A 568 13.47 -16.28 -24.92
C MET A 568 14.21 -15.34 -25.89
N LEU A 569 15.36 -15.73 -26.43
CA LEU A 569 16.06 -14.97 -27.47
C LEU A 569 15.24 -14.89 -28.76
N ASP A 570 14.64 -16.01 -29.20
CA ASP A 570 13.72 -16.05 -30.35
C ASP A 570 12.51 -15.12 -30.14
N CYS A 571 11.92 -15.16 -28.94
CA CYS A 571 10.81 -14.27 -28.55
C CYS A 571 11.21 -12.79 -28.61
N LEU A 572 12.34 -12.42 -28.00
CA LEU A 572 12.82 -11.04 -27.92
C LEU A 572 13.26 -10.51 -29.30
N HIS A 573 13.89 -11.35 -30.12
CA HIS A 573 14.21 -11.07 -31.51
C HIS A 573 12.93 -10.79 -32.31
N ASP A 574 11.93 -11.66 -32.21
CA ASP A 574 10.67 -11.52 -32.92
C ASP A 574 9.86 -10.31 -32.45
N LEU A 575 9.84 -10.00 -31.16
CA LEU A 575 9.29 -8.75 -30.64
C LEU A 575 9.99 -7.54 -31.28
N ARG A 576 11.32 -7.49 -31.26
CA ARG A 576 12.11 -6.36 -31.77
C ARG A 576 11.96 -6.17 -33.27
N TYR A 577 12.00 -7.25 -34.05
CA TYR A 577 12.13 -7.20 -35.51
C TYR A 577 10.81 -7.46 -36.26
N LYS A 578 9.96 -8.38 -35.81
CA LYS A 578 8.64 -8.62 -36.43
C LYS A 578 7.57 -7.67 -35.88
N ALA A 579 7.45 -7.56 -34.55
CA ALA A 579 6.39 -6.77 -33.91
C ALA A 579 6.73 -5.28 -33.66
N LYS A 580 8.00 -4.91 -33.74
CA LYS A 580 8.54 -3.58 -33.36
C LYS A 580 8.22 -3.20 -31.91
N ILE A 581 8.38 -4.15 -31.01
CA ILE A 581 8.20 -4.01 -29.56
C ILE A 581 9.55 -4.22 -28.86
N LEU A 582 9.87 -3.38 -27.88
CA LEU A 582 10.97 -3.60 -26.93
C LEU A 582 10.38 -4.02 -25.58
N HIS A 583 10.64 -5.26 -25.17
CA HIS A 583 10.32 -5.72 -23.81
C HIS A 583 11.36 -5.16 -22.84
N ARG A 584 10.93 -4.36 -21.86
CA ARG A 584 11.84 -3.66 -20.93
C ARG A 584 11.94 -4.27 -19.54
N ASN A 585 11.11 -5.28 -19.21
CA ASN A 585 11.07 -5.90 -17.88
C ASN A 585 11.35 -7.41 -17.97
N ILE A 586 12.59 -7.77 -18.37
CA ILE A 586 13.03 -9.18 -18.43
C ILE A 586 13.60 -9.56 -17.06
N SER A 587 13.08 -10.62 -16.44
CA SER A 587 13.59 -11.16 -15.18
C SER A 587 13.16 -12.63 -14.99
N CYS A 588 13.77 -13.34 -14.05
CA CYS A 588 13.38 -14.70 -13.67
C CYS A 588 11.94 -14.82 -13.13
N ASN A 589 11.32 -13.72 -12.70
CA ASN A 589 9.92 -13.68 -12.27
C ASN A 589 8.95 -13.39 -13.44
N ASN A 590 9.46 -12.84 -14.54
CA ASN A 590 8.69 -12.49 -15.74
C ASN A 590 8.87 -13.49 -16.88
N ILE A 591 9.59 -14.58 -16.63
CA ILE A 591 9.60 -15.77 -17.47
C ILE A 591 8.90 -16.86 -16.66
N MET A 592 8.02 -17.60 -17.32
CA MET A 592 7.25 -18.72 -16.75
C MET A 592 7.31 -19.91 -17.71
N TYR A 593 6.71 -21.04 -17.34
CA TYR A 593 6.61 -22.20 -18.21
C TYR A 593 5.28 -22.94 -18.08
N GLU A 594 4.96 -23.74 -19.08
CA GLU A 594 3.93 -24.77 -19.04
C GLU A 594 4.44 -26.07 -19.68
N MET A 595 3.80 -27.21 -19.41
CA MET A 595 4.23 -28.50 -19.92
C MET A 595 3.48 -28.90 -21.20
N ARG A 596 4.09 -28.65 -22.36
CA ARG A 596 3.58 -29.06 -23.67
C ARG A 596 4.16 -30.41 -24.07
N ARG A 597 3.30 -31.45 -24.17
CA ARG A 597 3.69 -32.82 -24.60
C ARG A 597 4.88 -33.39 -23.80
N GLY A 598 4.89 -33.19 -22.48
CA GLY A 598 5.95 -33.66 -21.59
C GLY A 598 7.26 -32.86 -21.63
N ARG A 599 7.29 -31.69 -22.29
CA ARG A 599 8.45 -30.78 -22.30
C ARG A 599 8.05 -29.37 -21.83
N PRO A 600 8.93 -28.62 -21.17
CA PRO A 600 8.66 -27.23 -20.83
C PRO A 600 8.59 -26.37 -22.09
N TYR A 601 7.59 -25.49 -22.14
CA TYR A 601 7.47 -24.40 -23.08
C TYR A 601 7.53 -23.11 -22.29
N PHE A 602 8.58 -22.31 -22.52
CA PHE A 602 8.83 -21.09 -21.76
C PHE A 602 8.04 -19.93 -22.34
N ILE A 603 7.58 -19.02 -21.48
CA ILE A 603 6.67 -17.92 -21.82
C ILE A 603 7.18 -16.65 -21.13
N LEU A 604 7.33 -15.57 -21.91
CA LEU A 604 7.65 -14.23 -21.40
C LEU A 604 6.32 -13.55 -20.98
N ILE A 605 6.31 -12.84 -19.85
CA ILE A 605 5.12 -12.11 -19.34
C ILE A 605 5.49 -10.67 -18.92
N ASP A 606 4.48 -9.91 -18.47
CA ASP A 606 4.59 -8.54 -17.93
C ASP A 606 4.96 -7.46 -18.97
N PHE A 607 4.14 -7.38 -20.02
CA PHE A 607 4.31 -6.47 -21.16
C PHE A 607 3.87 -5.03 -20.86
N ASP A 608 3.40 -4.70 -19.64
CA ASP A 608 2.91 -3.35 -19.29
C ASP A 608 4.01 -2.27 -19.29
N PHE A 609 5.29 -2.66 -19.24
CA PHE A 609 6.45 -1.80 -19.44
C PHE A 609 6.97 -1.77 -20.87
N ALA A 610 6.44 -2.58 -21.80
CA ALA A 610 6.95 -2.64 -23.16
C ALA A 610 6.81 -1.28 -23.90
N ALA A 611 7.69 -1.06 -24.88
CA ALA A 611 7.64 0.13 -25.73
C ALA A 611 7.43 -0.28 -27.20
N ILE A 612 6.53 0.38 -27.91
CA ILE A 612 6.44 0.29 -29.37
C ILE A 612 7.52 1.19 -29.98
N LEU A 613 8.13 0.71 -31.07
CA LEU A 613 9.29 1.30 -31.71
C LEU A 613 8.89 1.86 -33.07
N ASP A 614 8.63 3.17 -33.12
CA ASP A 614 8.16 3.84 -34.34
C ASP A 614 9.14 3.69 -35.51
N ALA A 615 8.60 3.36 -36.68
CA ALA A 615 9.37 3.15 -37.91
C ALA A 615 9.93 4.44 -38.55
N LYS A 616 9.94 5.58 -37.84
CA LYS A 616 10.41 6.88 -38.34
C LYS A 616 11.11 7.74 -37.28
N ARG A 617 12.42 7.53 -37.13
CA ARG A 617 13.36 8.65 -37.26
C ARG A 617 13.95 8.62 -38.67
N LYS A 618 13.26 9.27 -39.63
CA LYS A 618 13.96 9.76 -40.83
C LYS A 618 14.78 11.00 -40.44
N GLY A 619 15.92 11.19 -41.11
CA GLY A 619 16.92 12.20 -40.74
C GLY A 619 16.38 13.63 -40.62
N ARG A 620 16.78 14.27 -39.52
CA ARG A 620 17.09 15.68 -39.36
C ARG A 620 18.19 15.74 -38.29
N SER A 621 19.37 16.29 -38.52
CA SER A 621 19.98 16.66 -39.82
C SER A 621 20.15 15.43 -40.71
#